data_AF-M7WHP1-F1
#
_entry.id   AF-M7WHP1-F1
#
_cell.length_a   1.000
_cell.length_b   1.000
_cell.length_c   1.000
_cell.angle_alpha   90.00
_cell.angle_beta   90.00
_cell.angle_gamma   90.00
#
_symmetry.space_group_name_H-M   'P 1'
#
loop_
_entity.id
_entity.type
_entity.pdbx_description
1 polymer ?
#
loop_
_entity_poly.entity_id
_entity_poly.type
_entity_poly.pdbx_seq_one_letter_code
_entity_poly.pdbx_strand_id
1 'polypeptide(L)'
;MSVSEDTSYSFTEKLEFDEMLFSNNHVLLEALSQTLIYRNVSKSGSNASLILQYYYAHGKVLELLLWMFEKELTENPPETKYFPLQSRLSLFITFYNEYSKLFLIDYLKHVLTPVLDLIVNSTLNISVFQGTNNETNEDETKQTTDNFKHSLDLLIQIIDLLNKNILKEIEYLPPHFNILMQKIINRLIPYNNVTNGFMSILLFQITIAPILDNPSIICYSIEKNIYLSNIHKFSFVKETINGIHQLTKENTFAYIYAIKQRLNDPTSELIKQLINENLYEEQPQTLSKQNSLHKELIKMIKENIQLVIDSLPPRVSDKLLNIINVEHYVLDDYHIFHSVIESINKYCLYYNRQMEHNIKASIEQRRLLQQIQNEYQSYECQLQNKRTKNQQLLNTLNSILQKKGLPTVTRVLPELKINEKPKKEVECLLPSVKEEVPKKRGRTRKASLYEIVMGRKGKKERKDN
;
A
#
# COMPACT_ATOMS: atom_id res chain seq x y z
N MET A 1 -8.40 48.92 -17.94
CA MET A 1 -7.41 47.91 -18.38
C MET A 1 -7.71 46.64 -17.63
N SER A 2 -8.46 45.74 -18.26
CA SER A 2 -8.76 44.40 -17.76
C SER A 2 -8.30 43.45 -18.85
N VAL A 3 -7.16 42.81 -18.63
CA VAL A 3 -6.68 41.73 -19.50
C VAL A 3 -7.61 40.55 -19.21
N SER A 4 -8.54 40.29 -20.11
CA SER A 4 -9.29 39.05 -20.17
C SER A 4 -8.33 37.97 -20.66
N GLU A 5 -7.84 37.13 -19.74
CA GLU A 5 -7.21 35.86 -20.08
C GLU A 5 -8.29 34.91 -20.65
N ASP A 6 -8.63 35.10 -21.91
CA ASP A 6 -9.32 34.09 -22.71
C ASP A 6 -8.29 33.00 -23.09
N THR A 7 -8.00 32.10 -22.15
CA THR A 7 -7.43 30.80 -22.49
C THR A 7 -8.57 29.89 -22.97
N SER A 8 -9.10 30.18 -24.15
CA SER A 8 -9.95 29.26 -24.88
C SER A 8 -9.06 28.19 -25.50
N TYR A 9 -9.06 26.97 -24.95
CA TYR A 9 -8.48 25.82 -25.62
C TYR A 9 -9.05 25.73 -27.04
N SER A 10 -8.19 25.50 -28.03
CA SER A 10 -8.68 25.23 -29.38
C SER A 10 -9.46 23.91 -29.36
N PHE A 11 -10.55 23.81 -30.14
CA PHE A 11 -11.35 22.58 -30.25
C PHE A 11 -10.47 21.34 -30.54
N THR A 12 -9.36 21.55 -31.26
CA THR A 12 -8.29 20.60 -31.56
C THR A 12 -7.54 20.09 -30.33
N GLU A 13 -7.14 20.94 -29.38
CA GLU A 13 -6.39 20.52 -28.19
C GLU A 13 -7.21 19.60 -27.29
N LYS A 14 -8.49 19.91 -27.09
CA LYS A 14 -9.39 19.06 -26.30
C LYS A 14 -9.55 17.68 -26.96
N LEU A 15 -9.73 17.63 -28.27
CA LEU A 15 -9.85 16.37 -29.01
C LEU A 15 -8.59 15.51 -28.87
N GLU A 16 -7.41 16.10 -29.08
CA GLU A 16 -6.15 15.38 -28.93
C GLU A 16 -5.91 14.89 -27.49
N PHE A 17 -6.33 15.68 -26.51
CA PHE A 17 -6.34 15.27 -25.11
C PHE A 17 -7.27 14.08 -24.87
N ASP A 18 -8.51 14.15 -25.35
CA ASP A 18 -9.52 13.10 -25.20
C ASP A 18 -9.04 11.80 -25.84
N GLU A 19 -8.46 11.86 -27.04
CA GLU A 19 -7.85 10.70 -27.71
C GLU A 19 -6.73 10.06 -26.88
N MET A 20 -5.91 10.88 -26.22
CA MET A 20 -4.82 10.38 -25.40
C MET A 20 -5.32 9.76 -24.10
N LEU A 21 -6.29 10.41 -23.43
CA LEU A 21 -6.88 9.94 -22.18
C LEU A 21 -7.67 8.65 -22.36
N PHE A 22 -8.49 8.58 -23.42
CA PHE A 22 -9.37 7.45 -23.72
C PHE A 22 -8.71 6.40 -24.63
N SER A 23 -7.39 6.43 -24.77
CA SER A 23 -6.67 5.41 -25.52
C SER A 23 -6.80 4.03 -24.85
N ASN A 24 -6.91 2.97 -25.65
CA ASN A 24 -7.08 1.58 -25.17
C ASN A 24 -5.96 1.09 -24.24
N ASN A 25 -4.79 1.71 -24.31
CA ASN A 25 -3.65 1.35 -23.46
C ASN A 25 -3.68 2.05 -22.10
N HIS A 26 -4.62 2.98 -21.89
CA HIS A 26 -4.87 3.72 -20.64
C HIS A 26 -3.61 4.34 -20.01
N VAL A 27 -2.58 4.66 -20.81
CA VAL A 27 -1.26 5.11 -20.31
C VAL A 27 -1.39 6.42 -19.53
N LEU A 28 -2.15 7.38 -20.07
CA LEU A 28 -2.38 8.64 -19.37
C LEU A 28 -3.21 8.44 -18.11
N LEU A 29 -4.31 7.68 -18.20
CA LEU A 29 -5.17 7.38 -17.06
C LEU A 29 -4.41 6.68 -15.93
N GLU A 30 -3.51 5.76 -16.26
CA GLU A 30 -2.66 5.08 -15.31
C GLU A 30 -1.69 6.04 -14.62
N ALA A 31 -1.01 6.91 -15.39
CA ALA A 31 -0.13 7.92 -14.82
C ALA A 31 -0.88 8.90 -13.89
N LEU A 32 -2.07 9.35 -14.30
CA LEU A 32 -2.93 10.20 -13.47
C LEU A 32 -3.37 9.49 -12.19
N SER A 33 -3.73 8.20 -12.27
CA SER A 33 -4.09 7.40 -11.09
C SER A 33 -2.91 7.24 -10.12
N GLN A 34 -1.71 6.95 -10.64
CA GLN A 34 -0.50 6.80 -9.83
C GLN A 34 -0.08 8.09 -9.13
N THR A 35 -0.28 9.23 -9.77
CA THR A 35 0.25 10.51 -9.29
C THR A 35 -0.78 11.29 -8.49
N LEU A 36 -1.99 11.43 -9.02
CA LEU A 36 -3.04 12.28 -8.45
C LEU A 36 -3.88 11.56 -7.41
N ILE A 37 -3.90 10.22 -7.40
CA ILE A 37 -4.68 9.43 -6.45
C ILE A 37 -3.75 8.79 -5.42
N TYR A 38 -2.80 7.96 -5.86
CA TYR A 38 -1.93 7.23 -4.92
C TYR A 38 -0.91 8.11 -4.21
N ARG A 39 -0.19 8.98 -4.94
CA ARG A 39 0.84 9.84 -4.34
C ARG A 39 0.26 11.07 -3.66
N ASN A 40 -0.88 11.58 -4.13
CA ASN A 40 -1.55 12.75 -3.56
C ASN A 40 -2.73 12.35 -2.64
N VAL A 41 -2.42 11.65 -1.55
CA VAL A 41 -3.43 11.08 -0.63
C VAL A 41 -4.41 12.14 -0.11
N SER A 42 -3.94 13.38 0.11
CA SER A 42 -4.75 14.49 0.66
C SER A 42 -5.85 14.99 -0.29
N LYS A 43 -5.64 14.91 -1.61
CA LYS A 43 -6.58 15.34 -2.65
C LYS A 43 -7.13 14.18 -3.48
N SER A 44 -6.87 12.94 -3.05
CA SER A 44 -7.22 11.72 -3.79
C SER A 44 -8.71 11.67 -4.14
N GLY A 45 -9.60 11.95 -3.18
CA GLY A 45 -11.04 11.98 -3.40
C GLY A 45 -11.49 13.07 -4.38
N SER A 46 -11.00 14.32 -4.23
CA SER A 46 -11.36 15.41 -5.14
C SER A 46 -10.87 15.16 -6.57
N ASN A 47 -9.66 14.61 -6.71
CA ASN A 47 -9.07 14.29 -8.00
C ASN A 47 -9.81 13.12 -8.66
N ALA A 48 -10.15 12.07 -7.90
CA ALA A 48 -10.96 10.95 -8.38
C ALA A 48 -12.35 11.43 -8.84
N SER A 49 -13.00 12.29 -8.04
CA SER A 49 -14.29 12.89 -8.38
C SER A 49 -14.25 13.67 -9.70
N LEU A 50 -13.21 14.47 -9.93
CA LEU A 50 -13.05 15.23 -11.17
C LEU A 50 -12.84 14.32 -12.39
N ILE A 51 -11.96 13.32 -12.28
CA ILE A 51 -11.73 12.34 -13.36
C ILE A 51 -13.02 11.57 -13.65
N LEU A 52 -13.73 11.15 -12.61
CA LEU A 52 -15.00 10.43 -12.72
C LEU A 52 -16.07 11.27 -13.44
N GLN A 53 -16.22 12.54 -13.05
CA GLN A 53 -17.13 13.48 -13.72
C GLN A 53 -16.75 13.71 -15.18
N TYR A 54 -15.44 13.77 -15.49
CA TYR A 54 -14.95 13.89 -16.86
C TYR A 54 -15.37 12.69 -17.71
N TYR A 55 -15.11 11.47 -17.24
CA TYR A 55 -15.51 10.25 -17.94
C TYR A 55 -17.03 10.15 -18.08
N TYR A 56 -17.79 10.53 -17.06
CA TYR A 56 -19.25 10.56 -17.14
C TYR A 56 -19.75 11.55 -18.20
N ALA A 57 -19.17 12.76 -18.26
CA ALA A 57 -19.53 13.76 -19.27
C ALA A 57 -19.26 13.28 -20.71
N HIS A 58 -18.36 12.31 -20.88
CA HIS A 58 -18.02 11.68 -22.15
C HIS A 58 -18.76 10.36 -22.43
N GLY A 59 -19.64 9.91 -21.53
CA GLY A 59 -20.32 8.62 -21.66
C GLY A 59 -19.39 7.42 -21.56
N LYS A 60 -18.36 7.52 -20.70
CA LYS A 60 -17.31 6.50 -20.51
C LYS A 60 -17.11 6.10 -19.05
N VAL A 61 -18.01 6.44 -18.13
CA VAL A 61 -17.78 6.15 -16.70
C VAL A 61 -17.76 4.64 -16.41
N LEU A 62 -18.51 3.85 -17.18
CA LEU A 62 -18.42 2.39 -17.09
C LEU A 62 -17.05 1.87 -17.53
N GLU A 63 -16.49 2.42 -18.61
CA GLU A 63 -15.15 2.08 -19.11
C GLU A 63 -14.09 2.30 -18.02
N LEU A 64 -14.16 3.46 -17.35
CA LEU A 64 -13.24 3.83 -16.26
C LEU A 64 -13.31 2.85 -15.08
N LEU A 65 -14.51 2.62 -14.53
CA LEU A 65 -14.68 1.81 -13.34
C LEU A 65 -14.37 0.33 -13.60
N LEU A 66 -14.70 -0.18 -14.79
CA LEU A 66 -14.37 -1.54 -15.18
C LEU A 66 -12.89 -1.73 -15.39
N TRP A 67 -12.20 -0.78 -16.02
CA TRP A 67 -10.75 -0.83 -16.17
C TRP A 67 -10.05 -0.93 -14.79
N MET A 68 -10.46 -0.11 -13.81
CA MET A 68 -9.91 -0.16 -12.46
C MET A 68 -10.19 -1.50 -11.77
N PHE A 69 -11.42 -1.99 -11.89
CA PHE A 69 -11.82 -3.27 -11.32
C PHE A 69 -11.01 -4.43 -11.93
N GLU A 70 -10.87 -4.47 -13.26
CA GLU A 70 -10.11 -5.50 -13.97
C GLU A 70 -8.62 -5.44 -13.64
N LYS A 71 -8.06 -4.23 -13.49
CA LYS A 71 -6.68 -4.04 -13.03
C LYS A 71 -6.47 -4.63 -11.64
N GLU A 72 -7.34 -4.32 -10.69
CA GLU A 72 -7.23 -4.86 -9.33
C GLU A 72 -7.46 -6.37 -9.26
N LEU A 73 -8.40 -6.89 -10.06
CA LEU A 73 -8.64 -8.32 -10.17
C LEU A 73 -7.41 -9.07 -10.70
N THR A 74 -6.65 -8.43 -11.61
CA THR A 74 -5.40 -8.98 -12.16
C THR A 74 -4.27 -8.93 -11.15
N GLU A 75 -4.12 -7.82 -10.42
CA GLU A 75 -3.08 -7.63 -9.40
C GLU A 75 -3.34 -8.47 -8.14
N ASN A 76 -4.60 -8.63 -7.75
CA ASN A 76 -5.04 -9.32 -6.54
C ASN A 76 -6.21 -10.27 -6.88
N PRO A 77 -5.93 -11.45 -7.48
CA PRO A 77 -6.99 -12.37 -7.86
C PRO A 77 -7.72 -12.91 -6.62
N PRO A 78 -8.97 -13.39 -6.76
CA PRO A 78 -9.84 -13.70 -5.62
C PRO A 78 -9.36 -14.84 -4.72
N GLU A 79 -8.42 -15.65 -5.21
CA GLU A 79 -7.74 -16.71 -4.48
C GLU A 79 -6.71 -16.16 -3.46
N THR A 80 -6.33 -14.89 -3.58
CA THR A 80 -5.47 -14.21 -2.62
C THR A 80 -6.27 -13.74 -1.42
N LYS A 81 -5.64 -13.71 -0.23
CA LYS A 81 -6.25 -13.12 0.98
C LYS A 81 -6.65 -11.64 0.81
N TYR A 82 -6.17 -10.97 -0.22
CA TYR A 82 -6.35 -9.55 -0.50
C TYR A 82 -7.35 -9.33 -1.63
N PHE A 83 -8.47 -10.05 -1.60
CA PHE A 83 -9.62 -9.76 -2.45
C PHE A 83 -9.85 -8.23 -2.53
N PRO A 84 -10.16 -7.65 -3.71
CA PRO A 84 -9.99 -6.22 -4.07
C PRO A 84 -10.65 -5.17 -3.15
N LEU A 85 -11.31 -5.59 -2.07
CA LEU A 85 -12.01 -4.75 -1.12
C LEU A 85 -11.28 -4.57 0.22
N GLN A 86 -10.16 -5.27 0.46
CA GLN A 86 -9.47 -5.24 1.77
C GLN A 86 -8.25 -4.30 1.85
N SER A 87 -7.82 -3.74 0.72
CA SER A 87 -6.70 -2.79 0.71
C SER A 87 -7.21 -1.36 0.90
N ARG A 88 -6.66 -0.63 1.88
CA ARG A 88 -6.85 0.83 2.01
C ARG A 88 -6.30 1.62 0.80
N LEU A 89 -5.63 0.94 -0.12
CA LEU A 89 -5.03 1.47 -1.35
C LEU A 89 -5.76 0.93 -2.60
N SER A 90 -7.03 0.53 -2.51
CA SER A 90 -7.79 0.17 -3.71
C SER A 90 -8.16 1.42 -4.52
N LEU A 91 -7.69 1.49 -5.76
CA LEU A 91 -8.07 2.49 -6.76
C LEU A 91 -9.55 2.37 -7.11
N PHE A 92 -10.04 1.15 -7.34
CA PHE A 92 -11.45 0.90 -7.64
C PHE A 92 -12.33 1.42 -6.51
N ILE A 93 -12.00 1.13 -5.25
CA ILE A 93 -12.78 1.62 -4.10
C ILE A 93 -12.70 3.12 -3.94
N THR A 94 -11.55 3.73 -4.25
CA THR A 94 -11.43 5.19 -4.23
C THR A 94 -12.41 5.84 -5.22
N PHE A 95 -12.46 5.34 -6.46
CA PHE A 95 -13.40 5.86 -7.47
C PHE A 95 -14.85 5.46 -7.19
N TYR A 96 -15.09 4.25 -6.71
CA TYR A 96 -16.42 3.78 -6.35
C TYR A 96 -17.04 4.63 -5.24
N ASN A 97 -16.26 5.03 -4.23
CA ASN A 97 -16.74 5.91 -3.17
C ASN A 97 -17.20 7.27 -3.70
N GLU A 98 -16.45 7.88 -4.62
CA GLU A 98 -16.86 9.13 -5.26
C GLU A 98 -18.06 8.93 -6.18
N TYR A 99 -18.12 7.80 -6.88
CA TYR A 99 -19.27 7.41 -7.69
C TYR A 99 -20.55 7.28 -6.85
N SER A 100 -20.47 6.62 -5.69
CA SER A 100 -21.61 6.45 -4.80
C SER A 100 -22.14 7.80 -4.30
N LYS A 101 -21.24 8.75 -3.99
CA LYS A 101 -21.63 10.11 -3.57
C LYS A 101 -22.30 10.91 -4.68
N LEU A 102 -21.84 10.77 -5.92
CA LEU A 102 -22.36 11.54 -7.05
C LEU A 102 -23.64 10.96 -7.64
N PHE A 103 -23.74 9.63 -7.73
CA PHE A 103 -24.77 8.99 -8.53
C PHE A 103 -25.72 8.08 -7.75
N LEU A 104 -25.33 7.61 -6.56
CA LEU A 104 -26.18 6.74 -5.73
C LEU A 104 -26.83 7.49 -4.58
N ILE A 105 -26.64 8.81 -4.46
CA ILE A 105 -27.06 9.58 -3.30
C ILE A 105 -28.58 9.51 -3.05
N ASP A 106 -29.39 9.57 -4.10
CA ASP A 106 -30.84 9.49 -3.99
C ASP A 106 -31.29 8.11 -3.50
N TYR A 107 -30.77 7.04 -4.12
CA TYR A 107 -30.99 5.67 -3.66
C TYR A 107 -30.59 5.50 -2.19
N LEU A 108 -29.39 5.94 -1.82
CA LEU A 108 -28.87 5.81 -0.46
C LEU A 108 -29.69 6.61 0.55
N LYS A 109 -30.18 7.79 0.16
CA LYS A 109 -31.05 8.61 0.99
C LYS A 109 -32.38 7.89 1.27
N HIS A 110 -33.00 7.31 0.24
CA HIS A 110 -34.24 6.53 0.39
C HIS A 110 -34.04 5.29 1.27
N VAL A 111 -32.92 4.58 1.08
CA VAL A 111 -32.62 3.39 1.87
C VAL A 111 -32.34 3.70 3.33
N LEU A 112 -31.50 4.72 3.59
CA LEU A 112 -30.90 4.94 4.91
C LEU A 112 -31.65 5.95 5.78
N THR A 113 -32.38 6.93 5.23
CA THR A 113 -33.09 7.92 6.07
C THR A 113 -34.02 7.26 7.10
N PRO A 114 -34.87 6.28 6.74
CA PRO A 114 -35.73 5.60 7.71
C PRO A 114 -34.94 4.81 8.76
N VAL A 115 -33.78 4.27 8.37
CA VAL A 115 -32.88 3.51 9.26
C VAL A 115 -32.22 4.45 10.27
N LEU A 116 -31.74 5.61 9.81
CA LEU A 116 -31.14 6.64 10.66
C LEU A 116 -32.17 7.20 11.64
N ASP A 117 -33.38 7.50 11.19
CA ASP A 117 -34.48 7.95 12.04
C ASP A 117 -34.82 6.92 13.13
N LEU A 118 -34.84 5.63 12.77
CA LEU A 118 -35.05 4.56 13.74
C LEU A 118 -33.92 4.49 14.77
N ILE A 119 -32.65 4.61 14.35
CA ILE A 119 -31.50 4.61 15.26
C ILE A 119 -31.61 5.77 16.27
N VAL A 120 -31.89 6.97 15.78
CA VAL A 120 -32.01 8.19 16.61
C VAL A 120 -33.12 8.05 17.64
N ASN A 121 -34.29 7.57 17.21
CA ASN A 121 -35.47 7.46 18.06
C ASN A 121 -35.48 6.17 18.92
N SER A 122 -34.56 5.24 18.68
CA SER A 122 -34.52 3.97 19.42
C SER A 122 -34.07 4.13 20.87
N THR A 123 -34.65 3.30 21.74
CA THR A 123 -34.18 3.08 23.11
C THR A 123 -33.06 2.01 23.17
N LEU A 124 -32.30 1.84 22.08
CA LEU A 124 -31.25 0.83 21.98
C LEU A 124 -30.21 1.06 23.09
N ASN A 125 -30.07 0.08 23.98
CA ASN A 125 -29.07 0.10 25.04
C ASN A 125 -27.85 -0.73 24.61
N ILE A 126 -26.73 -0.07 24.32
CA ILE A 126 -25.51 -0.73 23.83
C ILE A 126 -24.74 -1.41 24.96
N SER A 127 -24.85 -0.92 26.19
CA SER A 127 -24.03 -1.41 27.32
C SER A 127 -24.33 -2.88 27.66
N VAL A 128 -25.52 -3.37 27.32
CA VAL A 128 -25.92 -4.78 27.54
C VAL A 128 -25.12 -5.76 26.68
N PHE A 129 -24.45 -5.29 25.61
CA PHE A 129 -23.61 -6.11 24.73
C PHE A 129 -22.12 -6.08 25.12
N GLN A 130 -21.72 -5.20 26.04
CA GLN A 130 -20.31 -4.99 26.42
C GLN A 130 -19.82 -5.88 27.57
N GLY A 131 -20.68 -6.74 28.12
CA GLY A 131 -20.32 -7.71 29.16
C GLY A 131 -19.88 -7.05 30.47
N THR A 132 -20.83 -6.80 31.37
CA THR A 132 -20.48 -6.54 32.77
C THR A 132 -20.41 -7.87 33.52
N ASN A 133 -19.20 -8.24 33.94
CA ASN A 133 -18.93 -9.34 34.88
C ASN A 133 -19.41 -8.98 36.29
N ASN A 134 -20.71 -8.70 36.46
CA ASN A 134 -21.26 -8.46 37.79
C ASN A 134 -22.17 -9.64 38.14
N GLU A 135 -21.63 -10.51 39.00
CA GLU A 135 -22.39 -11.51 39.74
C GLU A 135 -23.37 -10.79 40.66
N THR A 136 -24.64 -10.66 40.28
CA THR A 136 -25.69 -10.22 41.20
C THR A 136 -27.03 -10.91 40.92
N ASN A 137 -27.71 -11.23 42.04
CA ASN A 137 -29.10 -11.66 42.31
C ASN A 137 -30.04 -12.06 41.13
N GLU A 138 -30.85 -13.11 41.36
CA GLU A 138 -31.79 -13.69 40.38
C GLU A 138 -32.78 -12.69 39.74
N ASP A 139 -33.23 -11.66 40.47
CA ASP A 139 -34.14 -10.64 39.91
C ASP A 139 -33.41 -9.63 39.00
N GLU A 140 -32.14 -9.33 39.29
CA GLU A 140 -31.28 -8.51 38.41
C GLU A 140 -30.91 -9.27 37.13
N THR A 141 -30.77 -10.60 37.19
CA THR A 141 -30.52 -11.43 36.00
C THR A 141 -31.70 -11.48 35.03
N LYS A 142 -32.96 -11.43 35.50
CA LYS A 142 -34.14 -11.40 34.60
C LYS A 142 -34.28 -10.05 33.89
N GLN A 143 -34.16 -8.95 34.63
CA GLN A 143 -34.27 -7.61 34.06
C GLN A 143 -33.13 -7.31 33.07
N THR A 144 -31.92 -7.79 33.34
CA THR A 144 -30.79 -7.69 32.39
C THR A 144 -31.00 -8.55 31.15
N THR A 145 -31.60 -9.74 31.28
CA THR A 145 -31.95 -10.62 30.15
C THR A 145 -33.05 -10.00 29.27
N ASP A 146 -34.09 -9.40 29.86
CA ASP A 146 -35.16 -8.73 29.12
C ASP A 146 -34.64 -7.48 28.40
N ASN A 147 -33.78 -6.69 29.05
CA ASN A 147 -33.13 -5.54 28.42
C ASN A 147 -32.19 -5.94 27.27
N PHE A 148 -31.46 -7.05 27.42
CA PHE A 148 -30.63 -7.63 26.37
C PHE A 148 -31.49 -8.08 25.18
N LYS A 149 -32.58 -8.82 25.45
CA LYS A 149 -33.49 -9.30 24.41
C LYS A 149 -34.16 -8.14 23.67
N HIS A 150 -34.67 -7.14 24.39
CA HIS A 150 -35.26 -5.93 23.78
C HIS A 150 -34.26 -5.19 22.89
N SER A 151 -33.02 -5.00 23.36
CA SER A 151 -31.97 -4.34 22.58
C SER A 151 -31.55 -5.17 21.37
N LEU A 152 -31.52 -6.50 21.49
CA LEU A 152 -31.25 -7.42 20.37
C LEU A 152 -32.36 -7.37 19.33
N ASP A 153 -33.63 -7.38 19.75
CA ASP A 153 -34.78 -7.29 18.86
C ASP A 153 -34.81 -5.93 18.14
N LEU A 154 -34.42 -4.82 18.80
CA LEU A 154 -34.24 -3.52 18.16
C LEU A 154 -33.12 -3.52 17.12
N LEU A 155 -31.96 -4.14 17.40
CA LEU A 155 -30.89 -4.28 16.39
C LEU A 155 -31.36 -5.08 15.18
N ILE A 156 -32.08 -6.18 15.41
CA ILE A 156 -32.66 -7.00 14.34
C ILE A 156 -33.62 -6.15 13.51
N GLN A 157 -34.49 -5.35 14.14
CA GLN A 157 -35.40 -4.45 13.42
C GLN A 157 -34.65 -3.41 12.57
N ILE A 158 -33.59 -2.80 13.10
CA ILE A 158 -32.77 -1.83 12.37
C ILE A 158 -32.15 -2.45 11.12
N ILE A 159 -31.56 -3.64 11.25
CA ILE A 159 -30.86 -4.30 10.14
C ILE A 159 -31.86 -4.93 9.15
N ASP A 160 -32.98 -5.47 9.63
CA ASP A 160 -34.05 -5.97 8.77
C ASP A 160 -34.67 -4.85 7.93
N LEU A 161 -34.90 -3.68 8.54
CA LEU A 161 -35.38 -2.49 7.84
C LEU A 161 -34.38 -2.07 6.75
N LEU A 162 -33.09 -2.04 7.06
CA LEU A 162 -32.03 -1.79 6.08
C LEU A 162 -32.09 -2.78 4.91
N ASN A 163 -32.13 -4.09 5.21
CA ASN A 163 -32.15 -5.14 4.19
C ASN A 163 -33.39 -5.06 3.29
N LYS A 164 -34.55 -4.76 3.87
CA LYS A 164 -35.80 -4.57 3.13
C LYS A 164 -35.74 -3.34 2.23
N ASN A 165 -35.25 -2.21 2.75
CA ASN A 165 -35.16 -0.97 1.99
C ASN A 165 -34.18 -1.10 0.81
N ILE A 166 -33.04 -1.79 1.00
CA ILE A 166 -32.09 -2.07 -0.08
C ILE A 166 -32.78 -2.69 -1.30
N LEU A 167 -33.70 -3.63 -1.08
CA LEU A 167 -34.44 -4.31 -2.14
C LEU A 167 -35.63 -3.48 -2.65
N LYS A 168 -36.32 -2.79 -1.76
CA LYS A 168 -37.54 -2.04 -2.10
C LYS A 168 -37.26 -0.80 -2.96
N GLU A 169 -36.13 -0.14 -2.72
CA GLU A 169 -35.82 1.16 -3.34
C GLU A 169 -34.94 1.01 -4.60
N ILE A 170 -34.84 -0.18 -5.20
CA ILE A 170 -33.98 -0.45 -6.38
C ILE A 170 -34.33 0.44 -7.59
N GLU A 171 -35.57 0.92 -7.69
CA GLU A 171 -36.00 1.86 -8.73
C GLU A 171 -35.24 3.20 -8.74
N TYR A 172 -34.64 3.58 -7.60
CA TYR A 172 -33.83 4.80 -7.49
C TYR A 172 -32.37 4.59 -7.93
N LEU A 173 -31.96 3.36 -8.27
CA LEU A 173 -30.62 3.11 -8.80
C LEU A 173 -30.51 3.65 -10.23
N PRO A 174 -29.44 4.39 -10.56
CA PRO A 174 -29.25 4.87 -11.91
C PRO A 174 -28.97 3.69 -12.86
N PRO A 175 -29.50 3.70 -14.10
CA PRO A 175 -29.35 2.57 -15.03
C PRO A 175 -27.90 2.15 -15.31
N HIS A 176 -26.96 3.11 -15.35
CA HIS A 176 -25.54 2.80 -15.52
C HIS A 176 -24.98 1.98 -14.35
N PHE A 177 -25.49 2.13 -13.13
CA PHE A 177 -25.07 1.30 -11.99
C PHE A 177 -25.43 -0.17 -12.20
N ASN A 178 -26.63 -0.45 -12.72
CA ASN A 178 -27.08 -1.81 -12.98
C ASN A 178 -26.14 -2.49 -13.99
N ILE A 179 -25.80 -1.80 -15.09
CA ILE A 179 -24.84 -2.31 -16.08
C ILE A 179 -23.45 -2.50 -15.48
N LEU A 180 -22.96 -1.55 -14.67
CA LEU A 180 -21.67 -1.67 -13.99
C LEU A 180 -21.62 -2.94 -13.14
N MET A 181 -22.61 -3.12 -12.27
CA MET A 181 -22.69 -4.28 -11.38
C MET A 181 -22.85 -5.57 -12.17
N GLN A 182 -23.70 -5.61 -13.21
CA GLN A 182 -23.85 -6.77 -14.09
C GLN A 182 -22.51 -7.18 -14.72
N LYS A 183 -21.75 -6.22 -15.26
CA LYS A 183 -20.43 -6.49 -15.86
C LYS A 183 -19.42 -6.97 -14.81
N ILE A 184 -19.37 -6.34 -13.64
CA ILE A 184 -18.51 -6.78 -12.52
C ILE A 184 -18.87 -8.20 -12.07
N ILE A 185 -20.17 -8.49 -11.88
CA ILE A 185 -20.65 -9.81 -11.47
C ILE A 185 -20.29 -10.85 -12.52
N ASN A 186 -20.50 -10.57 -13.81
CA ASN A 186 -20.12 -11.47 -14.90
C ASN A 186 -18.61 -11.79 -14.92
N ARG A 187 -17.76 -10.82 -14.57
CA ARG A 187 -16.31 -11.04 -14.39
C ARG A 187 -15.97 -11.88 -13.16
N LEU A 188 -16.83 -11.86 -12.14
CA LEU A 188 -16.65 -12.63 -10.90
C LEU A 188 -17.21 -14.06 -10.96
N ILE A 189 -18.13 -14.38 -11.89
CA ILE A 189 -18.71 -15.73 -12.06
C ILE A 189 -17.67 -16.86 -12.09
N PRO A 190 -16.51 -16.74 -12.78
CA PRO A 190 -15.49 -17.79 -12.79
C PRO A 190 -14.91 -18.12 -11.41
N TYR A 191 -15.04 -17.22 -10.44
CA TYR A 191 -14.51 -17.34 -9.08
C TYR A 191 -15.64 -17.76 -8.14
N ASN A 192 -15.91 -19.07 -8.10
CA ASN A 192 -16.97 -19.71 -7.32
C ASN A 192 -17.19 -19.08 -5.92
N ASN A 193 -18.45 -18.75 -5.62
CA ASN A 193 -18.92 -18.24 -4.31
C ASN A 193 -18.36 -16.89 -3.83
N VAL A 194 -17.67 -16.13 -4.68
CA VAL A 194 -17.10 -14.83 -4.29
C VAL A 194 -18.09 -13.67 -4.51
N THR A 195 -19.00 -13.78 -5.48
CA THR A 195 -19.92 -12.70 -5.90
C THR A 195 -20.77 -12.16 -4.75
N ASN A 196 -21.40 -13.02 -3.96
CA ASN A 196 -22.21 -12.60 -2.82
C ASN A 196 -21.36 -11.88 -1.78
N GLY A 197 -20.17 -12.40 -1.46
CA GLY A 197 -19.25 -11.76 -0.51
C GLY A 197 -18.74 -10.40 -0.99
N PHE A 198 -18.41 -10.28 -2.28
CA PHE A 198 -18.04 -9.00 -2.91
C PHE A 198 -19.16 -7.98 -2.77
N MET A 199 -20.38 -8.33 -3.17
CA MET A 199 -21.53 -7.44 -3.09
C MET A 199 -21.87 -7.06 -1.65
N SER A 200 -21.75 -8.01 -0.72
CA SER A 200 -21.95 -7.78 0.71
C SER A 200 -20.99 -6.69 1.22
N ILE A 201 -19.69 -6.81 0.92
CA ILE A 201 -18.71 -5.83 1.37
C ILE A 201 -18.90 -4.49 0.67
N LEU A 202 -19.08 -4.49 -0.65
CA LEU A 202 -19.24 -3.27 -1.44
C LEU A 202 -20.44 -2.46 -0.94
N LEU A 203 -21.57 -3.11 -0.69
CA LEU A 203 -22.78 -2.46 -0.22
C LEU A 203 -22.67 -2.06 1.25
N PHE A 204 -22.38 -3.00 2.14
CA PHE A 204 -22.48 -2.76 3.58
C PHE A 204 -21.25 -2.08 4.18
N GLN A 205 -20.04 -2.52 3.84
CA GLN A 205 -18.82 -2.00 4.45
C GLN A 205 -18.29 -0.75 3.74
N ILE A 206 -18.48 -0.67 2.42
CA ILE A 206 -17.92 0.43 1.62
C ILE A 206 -18.94 1.52 1.36
N THR A 207 -20.22 1.19 1.19
CA THR A 207 -21.25 2.19 0.90
C THR A 207 -22.02 2.63 2.15
N ILE A 208 -22.58 1.69 2.91
CA ILE A 208 -23.45 2.00 4.07
C ILE A 208 -22.66 2.44 5.29
N ALA A 209 -21.59 1.73 5.66
CA ALA A 209 -20.83 2.02 6.87
C ALA A 209 -20.27 3.46 6.93
N PRO A 210 -19.71 4.06 5.84
CA PRO A 210 -19.29 5.45 5.89
C PRO A 210 -20.43 6.46 6.12
N ILE A 211 -21.66 6.14 5.71
CA ILE A 211 -22.83 7.00 5.93
C ILE A 211 -23.28 6.92 7.39
N LEU A 212 -23.11 5.76 8.05
CA LEU A 212 -23.33 5.65 9.49
C LEU A 212 -22.28 6.43 10.28
N ASP A 213 -21.03 6.50 9.80
CA ASP A 213 -20.01 7.38 10.39
C ASP A 213 -20.38 8.86 10.21
N ASN A 214 -20.83 9.24 9.02
CA ASN A 214 -21.22 10.61 8.72
C ASN A 214 -22.51 10.68 7.88
N PRO A 215 -23.69 10.80 8.52
CA PRO A 215 -24.98 10.90 7.84
C PRO A 215 -25.11 12.13 6.93
N SER A 216 -24.26 13.15 7.10
CA SER A 216 -24.28 14.33 6.23
C SER A 216 -23.95 14.01 4.78
N ILE A 217 -23.32 12.85 4.50
CA ILE A 217 -22.99 12.38 3.16
C ILE A 217 -24.25 12.26 2.27
N ILE A 218 -25.39 11.86 2.85
CA ILE A 218 -26.67 11.75 2.14
C ILE A 218 -27.59 12.95 2.41
N CYS A 219 -27.02 14.07 2.86
CA CYS A 219 -27.76 15.27 3.25
C CYS A 219 -28.83 15.00 4.33
N TYR A 220 -28.56 14.05 5.25
CA TYR A 220 -29.45 13.79 6.38
C TYR A 220 -29.45 14.99 7.33
N SER A 221 -30.57 15.71 7.36
CA SER A 221 -30.75 16.91 8.16
C SER A 221 -31.18 16.54 9.57
N ILE A 222 -30.23 16.52 10.49
CA ILE A 222 -30.53 16.41 11.92
C ILE A 222 -29.82 17.52 12.69
N GLU A 223 -30.42 17.96 13.79
CA GLU A 223 -29.75 18.92 14.66
C GLU A 223 -28.45 18.31 15.19
N LYS A 224 -27.37 19.09 15.13
CA LYS A 224 -26.01 18.65 15.51
C LYS A 224 -25.99 18.02 16.92
N ASN A 225 -26.79 18.54 17.85
CA ASN A 225 -26.88 18.02 19.22
C ASN A 225 -27.47 16.60 19.27
N ILE A 226 -28.48 16.31 18.45
CA ILE A 226 -29.15 15.00 18.37
C ILE A 226 -28.23 13.97 17.72
N TYR A 227 -27.45 14.37 16.71
CA TYR A 227 -26.44 13.48 16.12
C TYR A 227 -25.34 13.14 17.14
N LEU A 228 -24.78 14.14 17.81
CA LEU A 228 -23.72 13.94 18.80
C LEU A 228 -24.18 13.05 19.96
N SER A 229 -25.43 13.18 20.40
CA SER A 229 -25.97 12.31 21.45
C SER A 229 -26.15 10.86 21.01
N ASN A 230 -26.25 10.58 19.70
CA ASN A 230 -26.48 9.23 19.17
C ASN A 230 -25.27 8.64 18.42
N ILE A 231 -24.13 9.34 18.38
CA ILE A 231 -22.93 8.91 17.63
C ILE A 231 -22.45 7.50 17.99
N HIS A 232 -22.56 7.13 19.27
CA HIS A 232 -22.21 5.81 19.77
C HIS A 232 -23.16 4.71 19.25
N LYS A 233 -24.45 5.01 19.07
CA LYS A 233 -25.43 4.09 18.45
C LYS A 233 -25.11 3.87 16.97
N PHE A 234 -24.83 4.94 16.23
CA PHE A 234 -24.43 4.81 14.82
C PHE A 234 -23.16 3.97 14.66
N SER A 235 -22.13 4.25 15.47
CA SER A 235 -20.88 3.47 15.47
C SER A 235 -21.11 2.00 15.79
N PHE A 236 -21.95 1.69 16.79
CA PHE A 236 -22.24 0.31 17.18
C PHE A 236 -23.05 -0.44 16.13
N VAL A 237 -24.05 0.20 15.51
CA VAL A 237 -24.82 -0.39 14.40
C VAL A 237 -23.91 -0.67 13.22
N LYS A 238 -23.01 0.27 12.88
CA LYS A 238 -21.97 0.07 11.86
C LYS A 238 -21.09 -1.13 12.16
N GLU A 239 -20.56 -1.25 13.38
CA GLU A 239 -19.72 -2.38 13.79
C GLU A 239 -20.48 -3.70 13.70
N THR A 240 -21.75 -3.71 14.09
CA THR A 240 -22.64 -4.87 13.98
C THR A 240 -22.81 -5.29 12.52
N ILE A 241 -23.13 -4.34 11.62
CA ILE A 241 -23.25 -4.58 10.17
C ILE A 241 -21.93 -5.11 9.60
N ASN A 242 -20.81 -4.49 9.93
CA ASN A 242 -19.49 -4.95 9.48
C ASN A 242 -19.21 -6.39 9.95
N GLY A 243 -19.50 -6.72 11.21
CA GLY A 243 -19.37 -8.08 11.74
C GLY A 243 -20.33 -9.09 11.10
N ILE A 244 -21.50 -8.64 10.63
CA ILE A 244 -22.43 -9.48 9.88
C ILE A 244 -21.83 -9.83 8.51
N HIS A 245 -21.29 -8.85 7.80
CA HIS A 245 -20.86 -8.96 6.41
C HIS A 245 -19.34 -9.19 6.22
N GLN A 246 -18.64 -9.70 7.24
CA GLN A 246 -17.23 -10.09 7.13
C GLN A 246 -17.03 -11.35 6.28
N LEU A 247 -15.99 -11.34 5.42
CA LEU A 247 -15.55 -12.49 4.61
C LEU A 247 -14.95 -13.63 5.46
N THR A 248 -14.35 -13.31 6.61
CA THR A 248 -13.66 -14.27 7.47
C THR A 248 -14.56 -14.71 8.63
N LYS A 249 -14.54 -16.01 8.96
CA LYS A 249 -15.36 -16.60 10.04
C LYS A 249 -14.85 -16.35 11.47
N GLU A 250 -13.79 -15.57 11.65
CA GLU A 250 -13.10 -15.44 12.93
C GLU A 250 -13.73 -14.35 13.82
N ASN A 251 -13.94 -14.68 15.10
CA ASN A 251 -14.28 -13.76 16.20
C ASN A 251 -15.54 -12.89 16.01
N THR A 252 -16.68 -13.51 15.70
CA THR A 252 -17.98 -12.81 15.80
C THR A 252 -18.55 -12.97 17.21
N PHE A 253 -18.95 -11.86 17.83
CA PHE A 253 -19.65 -11.87 19.11
C PHE A 253 -20.92 -12.73 19.03
N ALA A 254 -21.30 -13.40 20.14
CA ALA A 254 -22.45 -14.30 20.17
C ALA A 254 -23.76 -13.64 19.68
N TYR A 255 -23.97 -12.35 19.98
CA TYR A 255 -25.14 -11.60 19.52
C TYR A 255 -25.15 -11.40 17.99
N ILE A 256 -23.99 -11.24 17.35
CA ILE A 256 -23.87 -11.13 15.88
C ILE A 256 -24.30 -12.45 15.24
N TYR A 257 -23.91 -13.58 15.82
CA TYR A 257 -24.35 -14.89 15.35
C TYR A 257 -25.87 -15.07 15.47
N ALA A 258 -26.46 -14.65 16.59
CA ALA A 258 -27.91 -14.68 16.80
C ALA A 258 -28.66 -13.81 15.76
N ILE A 259 -28.11 -12.65 15.41
CA ILE A 259 -28.65 -11.79 14.35
C ILE A 259 -28.56 -12.48 12.98
N LYS A 260 -27.40 -13.06 12.63
CA LYS A 260 -27.21 -13.78 11.35
C LYS A 260 -28.20 -14.92 11.14
N GLN A 261 -28.58 -15.63 12.21
CA GLN A 261 -29.54 -16.73 12.11
C GLN A 261 -30.98 -16.27 11.84
N ARG A 262 -31.31 -15.02 12.19
CA ARG A 262 -32.68 -14.48 12.09
C ARG A 262 -32.89 -13.59 10.87
N LEU A 263 -31.82 -13.14 10.21
CA LEU A 263 -31.87 -12.23 9.07
C LEU A 263 -31.46 -12.92 7.78
N ASN A 264 -32.19 -12.62 6.71
CA ASN A 264 -31.80 -13.00 5.36
C ASN A 264 -30.84 -11.95 4.78
N ASP A 265 -29.79 -12.40 4.10
CA ASP A 265 -28.87 -11.53 3.37
C ASP A 265 -29.55 -11.05 2.06
N PRO A 266 -29.74 -9.73 1.84
CA PRO A 266 -30.40 -9.22 0.66
C PRO A 266 -29.55 -9.32 -0.61
N THR A 267 -28.23 -9.58 -0.49
CA THR A 267 -27.29 -9.54 -1.63
C THR A 267 -27.66 -10.50 -2.74
N SER A 268 -28.06 -11.73 -2.41
CA SER A 268 -28.40 -12.75 -3.42
C SER A 268 -29.62 -12.35 -4.24
N GLU A 269 -30.60 -11.69 -3.63
CA GLU A 269 -31.80 -11.22 -4.33
C GLU A 269 -31.53 -9.94 -5.10
N LEU A 270 -30.78 -9.00 -4.52
CA LEU A 270 -30.30 -7.78 -5.19
C LEU A 270 -29.53 -8.14 -6.48
N ILE A 271 -28.61 -9.10 -6.41
CA ILE A 271 -27.84 -9.56 -7.58
C ILE A 271 -28.75 -10.03 -8.71
N LYS A 272 -29.79 -10.81 -8.41
CA LYS A 272 -30.75 -11.26 -9.44
C LYS A 272 -31.46 -10.10 -10.10
N GLN A 273 -31.87 -9.10 -9.31
CA GLN A 273 -32.57 -7.92 -9.82
C GLN A 273 -31.65 -7.02 -10.66
N LEU A 274 -30.37 -6.91 -10.30
CA LEU A 274 -29.37 -6.14 -11.05
C LEU A 274 -28.95 -6.81 -12.38
N ILE A 275 -29.03 -8.14 -12.49
CA ILE A 275 -28.65 -8.89 -13.70
C ILE A 275 -29.74 -8.82 -14.79
N ASN A 276 -30.96 -8.39 -14.46
CA ASN A 276 -32.02 -8.24 -15.46
C ASN A 276 -31.60 -7.25 -16.56
N GLU A 277 -31.80 -7.65 -17.82
CA GLU A 277 -31.32 -6.92 -19.00
C GLU A 277 -31.91 -5.52 -19.09
N ASN A 278 -31.13 -4.52 -18.70
CA ASN A 278 -31.43 -3.12 -18.95
C ASN A 278 -30.67 -2.69 -20.21
N LEU A 279 -31.42 -2.29 -21.24
CA LEU A 279 -30.85 -1.60 -22.39
C LEU A 279 -30.50 -0.17 -21.95
N TYR A 280 -29.25 0.03 -21.55
CA TYR A 280 -28.74 1.36 -21.25
C TYR A 280 -27.44 1.60 -22.04
N GLU A 281 -27.40 2.74 -22.71
CA GLU A 281 -26.24 3.22 -23.45
C GLU A 281 -25.85 4.59 -22.89
N GLU A 282 -24.58 4.74 -22.54
CA GLU A 282 -24.07 6.00 -22.00
C GLU A 282 -24.09 7.07 -23.07
N GLN A 283 -24.85 8.14 -22.82
CA GLN A 283 -24.89 9.29 -23.71
C GLN A 283 -23.95 10.38 -23.17
N PRO A 284 -23.11 10.99 -24.04
CA PRO A 284 -22.28 12.10 -23.62
C PRO A 284 -23.14 13.29 -23.20
N GLN A 285 -22.67 14.01 -22.19
CA GLN A 285 -23.30 15.25 -21.74
C GLN A 285 -23.03 16.39 -22.72
N THR A 286 -23.62 17.56 -22.44
CA THR A 286 -23.43 18.76 -23.25
C THR A 286 -21.96 19.13 -23.42
N LEU A 287 -21.59 19.62 -24.60
CA LEU A 287 -20.23 20.05 -24.92
C LEU A 287 -19.73 21.15 -23.96
N SER A 288 -20.64 22.00 -23.47
CA SER A 288 -20.34 23.01 -22.44
C SER A 288 -19.83 22.38 -21.14
N LYS A 289 -20.51 21.34 -20.64
CA LYS A 289 -20.10 20.63 -19.43
C LYS A 289 -18.77 19.89 -19.61
N GLN A 290 -18.57 19.26 -20.76
CA GLN A 290 -17.28 18.65 -21.12
C GLN A 290 -16.14 19.69 -21.12
N ASN A 291 -16.36 20.86 -21.74
CA ASN A 291 -15.34 21.91 -21.80
C ASN A 291 -15.00 22.50 -20.42
N SER A 292 -16.01 22.65 -19.54
CA SER A 292 -15.78 23.08 -18.16
C SER A 292 -14.90 22.09 -17.41
N LEU A 293 -15.25 20.80 -17.46
CA LEU A 293 -14.49 19.75 -16.79
C LEU A 293 -13.10 19.57 -17.40
N HIS A 294 -12.96 19.79 -18.71
CA HIS A 294 -11.67 19.78 -19.39
C HIS A 294 -10.74 20.84 -18.80
N LYS A 295 -11.19 22.09 -18.68
CA LYS A 295 -10.40 23.17 -18.07
C LYS A 295 -9.95 22.83 -16.65
N GLU A 296 -10.85 22.28 -15.84
CA GLU A 296 -10.54 21.86 -14.46
C GLU A 296 -9.52 20.71 -14.43
N LEU A 297 -9.70 19.70 -15.29
CA LEU A 297 -8.79 18.55 -15.36
C LEU A 297 -7.40 18.97 -15.82
N ILE A 298 -7.30 19.83 -16.83
CA ILE A 298 -6.01 20.34 -17.31
C ILE A 298 -5.33 21.19 -16.23
N LYS A 299 -6.08 22.03 -15.51
CA LYS A 299 -5.54 22.80 -14.38
C LYS A 299 -4.96 21.88 -13.31
N MET A 300 -5.70 20.84 -12.91
CA MET A 300 -5.23 19.84 -11.95
C MET A 300 -3.94 19.13 -12.44
N ILE A 301 -3.86 18.79 -13.72
CA ILE A 301 -2.66 18.19 -14.33
C ILE A 301 -1.49 19.18 -14.29
N LYS A 302 -1.70 20.44 -14.68
CA LYS A 302 -0.67 21.49 -14.66
C LYS A 302 -0.10 21.71 -13.26
N GLU A 303 -0.96 21.74 -12.24
CA GLU A 303 -0.54 21.87 -10.84
C GLU A 303 0.33 20.70 -10.34
N ASN A 304 0.28 19.55 -11.00
CA ASN A 304 1.01 18.33 -10.62
C ASN A 304 1.90 17.80 -11.76
N ILE A 305 2.25 18.66 -12.72
CA ILE A 305 2.76 18.24 -14.03
C ILE A 305 4.05 17.43 -13.96
N GLN A 306 4.94 17.78 -13.03
CA GLN A 306 6.21 17.09 -12.80
C GLN A 306 6.00 15.61 -12.46
N LEU A 307 5.10 15.32 -11.50
CA LEU A 307 4.81 13.95 -11.09
C LEU A 307 4.16 13.14 -12.21
N VAL A 308 3.27 13.78 -12.96
CA VAL A 308 2.56 13.17 -14.09
C VAL A 308 3.55 12.77 -15.19
N ILE A 309 4.46 13.68 -15.57
CA ILE A 309 5.47 13.43 -16.60
C ILE A 309 6.47 12.36 -16.18
N ASP A 310 6.96 12.39 -14.94
CA ASP A 310 7.88 11.36 -14.42
C ASP A 310 7.28 9.95 -14.49
N SER A 311 5.95 9.84 -14.52
CA SER A 311 5.21 8.58 -14.61
C SER A 311 4.83 8.19 -16.03
N LEU A 312 5.09 9.05 -17.03
CA LEU A 312 4.75 8.83 -18.43
C LEU A 312 5.97 8.45 -19.27
N PRO A 313 5.80 7.63 -20.33
CA PRO A 313 6.83 7.46 -21.35
C PRO A 313 7.17 8.79 -22.02
N PRO A 314 8.45 9.05 -22.40
CA PRO A 314 8.88 10.35 -22.94
C PRO A 314 8.02 10.87 -24.10
N ARG A 315 7.67 10.01 -25.07
CA ARG A 315 6.82 10.38 -26.20
C ARG A 315 5.40 10.81 -25.81
N VAL A 316 4.84 10.21 -24.76
CA VAL A 316 3.50 10.54 -24.26
C VAL A 316 3.56 11.82 -23.42
N SER A 317 4.63 11.99 -22.65
CA SER A 317 4.92 13.24 -21.94
C SER A 317 5.00 14.42 -22.88
N ASP A 318 5.82 14.34 -23.93
CA ASP A 318 6.00 15.44 -24.91
C ASP A 318 4.66 15.80 -25.59
N LYS A 319 3.87 14.77 -25.94
CA LYS A 319 2.52 14.97 -26.51
C LYS A 319 1.60 15.67 -25.51
N LEU A 320 1.57 15.23 -24.25
CA LEU A 320 0.76 15.86 -23.19
C LEU A 320 1.17 17.32 -22.98
N LEU A 321 2.46 17.61 -22.90
CA LEU A 321 3.01 18.95 -22.71
C LEU A 321 2.55 19.92 -23.80
N ASN A 322 2.60 19.47 -25.06
CA ASN A 322 2.13 20.24 -26.20
C ASN A 322 0.62 20.50 -26.13
N ILE A 323 -0.17 19.46 -25.84
CA ILE A 323 -1.64 19.54 -25.76
C ILE A 323 -2.09 20.51 -24.67
N ILE A 324 -1.49 20.42 -23.48
CA ILE A 324 -1.94 21.25 -22.35
C ILE A 324 -1.32 22.66 -22.39
N ASN A 325 -0.40 22.91 -23.32
CA ASN A 325 0.33 24.16 -23.49
C ASN A 325 0.95 24.63 -22.16
N VAL A 326 1.92 23.84 -21.65
CA VAL A 326 2.68 24.21 -20.44
C VAL A 326 3.64 25.36 -20.75
N GLU A 327 3.71 26.33 -19.86
CA GLU A 327 4.64 27.45 -19.98
C GLU A 327 6.09 26.97 -19.92
N HIS A 328 6.96 27.52 -20.76
CA HIS A 328 8.31 26.99 -21.00
C HIS A 328 9.18 27.00 -19.73
N TYR A 329 8.96 27.93 -18.80
CA TYR A 329 9.74 27.96 -17.55
C TYR A 329 9.47 26.76 -16.64
N VAL A 330 8.27 26.16 -16.68
CA VAL A 330 7.95 24.95 -15.91
C VAL A 330 8.72 23.75 -16.47
N LEU A 331 8.95 23.73 -17.78
CA LEU A 331 9.78 22.73 -18.45
C LEU A 331 11.26 22.91 -18.10
N ASP A 332 11.74 24.15 -18.07
CA ASP A 332 13.13 24.44 -17.71
C ASP A 332 13.42 24.01 -16.26
N ASP A 333 12.54 24.37 -15.32
CA ASP A 333 12.66 23.94 -13.92
C ASP A 333 12.59 22.41 -13.77
N TYR A 334 11.72 21.76 -14.55
CA TYR A 334 11.63 20.30 -14.62
C TYR A 334 12.93 19.67 -15.15
N HIS A 335 13.47 20.18 -16.26
CA HIS A 335 14.72 19.69 -16.86
C HIS A 335 15.92 19.91 -15.94
N ILE A 336 15.98 21.06 -15.26
CA ILE A 336 17.00 21.35 -14.25
C ILE A 336 16.88 20.36 -13.10
N PHE A 337 15.69 20.19 -12.53
CA PHE A 337 15.45 19.25 -11.43
C PHE A 337 15.84 17.82 -11.83
N HIS A 338 15.38 17.34 -12.99
CA HIS A 338 15.65 15.99 -13.46
C HIS A 338 17.14 15.76 -13.72
N SER A 339 17.83 16.75 -14.33
CA SER A 339 19.28 16.73 -14.52
C SER A 339 20.04 16.66 -13.19
N VAL A 340 19.58 17.40 -12.18
CA VAL A 340 20.15 17.37 -10.82
C VAL A 340 19.96 16.00 -10.18
N ILE A 341 18.73 15.45 -10.21
CA ILE A 341 18.44 14.12 -9.65
C ILE A 341 19.24 13.02 -10.35
N GLU A 342 19.32 13.04 -11.68
CA GLU A 342 20.17 12.10 -12.43
C GLU A 342 21.65 12.24 -12.04
N SER A 343 22.13 13.47 -11.88
CA SER A 343 23.52 13.73 -11.48
C SER A 343 23.80 13.20 -10.07
N ILE A 344 22.88 13.38 -9.14
CA ILE A 344 22.95 12.81 -7.78
C ILE A 344 22.95 11.28 -7.86
N ASN A 345 22.06 10.67 -8.63
CA ASN A 345 22.00 9.22 -8.79
C ASN A 345 23.28 8.64 -9.39
N LYS A 346 23.84 9.30 -10.43
CA LYS A 346 25.13 8.92 -11.02
C LYS A 346 26.28 9.07 -10.01
N TYR A 347 26.28 10.15 -9.24
CA TYR A 347 27.26 10.36 -8.16
C TYR A 347 27.18 9.27 -7.10
N CYS A 348 25.98 8.97 -6.58
CA CYS A 348 25.78 7.91 -5.58
C CYS A 348 26.23 6.54 -6.11
N LEU A 349 25.92 6.22 -7.37
CA LEU A 349 26.35 4.97 -8.00
C LEU A 349 27.87 4.90 -8.15
N TYR A 350 28.52 6.00 -8.55
CA TYR A 350 29.97 6.09 -8.63
C TYR A 350 30.63 5.97 -7.25
N TYR A 351 30.12 6.70 -6.27
CA TYR A 351 30.59 6.65 -4.88
C TYR A 351 30.49 5.24 -4.31
N ASN A 352 29.35 4.56 -4.49
CA ASN A 352 29.16 3.19 -4.01
C ASN A 352 30.14 2.21 -4.67
N ARG A 353 30.38 2.33 -5.99
CA ARG A 353 31.38 1.51 -6.69
C ARG A 353 32.80 1.76 -6.18
N GLN A 354 33.16 3.02 -5.95
CA GLN A 354 34.48 3.38 -5.44
C GLN A 354 34.69 2.88 -4.02
N MET A 355 33.65 2.99 -3.17
CA MET A 355 33.68 2.47 -1.81
C MET A 355 33.84 0.94 -1.80
N GLU A 356 33.10 0.23 -2.66
CA GLU A 356 33.23 -1.23 -2.80
C GLU A 356 34.64 -1.63 -3.25
N HIS A 357 35.22 -0.90 -4.20
CA HIS A 357 36.60 -1.11 -4.65
C HIS A 357 37.60 -0.90 -3.52
N ASN A 358 37.46 0.18 -2.75
CA ASN A 358 38.35 0.49 -1.63
C ASN A 358 38.23 -0.54 -0.49
N ILE A 359 37.02 -1.02 -0.21
CA ILE A 359 36.79 -2.11 0.76
C ILE A 359 37.52 -3.38 0.30
N LYS A 360 37.41 -3.76 -0.97
CA LYS A 360 38.10 -4.94 -1.52
C LYS A 360 39.63 -4.80 -1.40
N ALA A 361 40.17 -3.65 -1.81
CA ALA A 361 41.61 -3.38 -1.70
C ALA A 361 42.10 -3.41 -0.23
N SER A 362 41.31 -2.85 0.70
CA SER A 362 41.63 -2.89 2.13
C SER A 362 41.63 -4.31 2.70
N ILE A 363 40.67 -5.15 2.29
CA ILE A 363 40.60 -6.57 2.68
C ILE A 363 41.83 -7.32 2.16
N GLU A 364 42.25 -7.09 0.92
CA GLU A 364 43.45 -7.70 0.34
C GLU A 364 44.73 -7.27 1.08
N GLN A 365 44.89 -5.98 1.36
CA GLN A 365 46.01 -5.47 2.16
C GLN A 365 46.04 -6.09 3.55
N ARG A 366 44.87 -6.22 4.20
CA ARG A 366 44.77 -6.88 5.52
C ARG A 366 45.17 -8.35 5.45
N ARG A 367 44.81 -9.07 4.37
CA ARG A 367 45.26 -10.46 4.15
C ARG A 367 46.78 -10.56 3.97
N LEU A 368 47.37 -9.67 3.18
CA LEU A 368 48.83 -9.61 2.99
C LEU A 368 49.56 -9.32 4.32
N LEU A 369 49.05 -8.38 5.11
CA LEU A 369 49.58 -8.09 6.45
C LEU A 369 49.53 -9.32 7.37
N GLN A 370 48.42 -10.06 7.37
CA GLN A 370 48.30 -11.29 8.15
C GLN A 370 49.28 -12.37 7.68
N GLN A 371 49.52 -12.51 6.38
CA GLN A 371 50.51 -13.45 5.85
C GLN A 371 51.92 -13.09 6.32
N ILE A 372 52.33 -11.83 6.19
CA ILE A 372 53.64 -11.35 6.65
C ILE A 372 53.79 -11.55 8.15
N GLN A 373 52.74 -11.28 8.93
CA GLN A 373 52.75 -11.46 10.38
C GLN A 373 52.94 -12.94 10.77
N ASN A 374 52.27 -13.86 10.07
CA ASN A 374 52.45 -15.30 10.27
C ASN A 374 53.87 -15.77 9.90
N GLU A 375 54.42 -15.26 8.79
CA GLU A 375 55.80 -15.55 8.38
C GLU A 375 56.81 -15.04 9.41
N TYR A 376 56.64 -13.80 9.88
CA TYR A 376 57.48 -13.21 10.93
C TYR A 376 57.47 -14.07 12.21
N GLN A 377 56.29 -14.48 12.68
CA GLN A 377 56.16 -15.36 13.86
C GLN A 377 56.85 -16.73 13.64
N SER A 378 56.75 -17.29 12.43
CA SER A 378 57.44 -18.53 12.08
C SER A 378 58.96 -18.36 12.14
N TYR A 379 59.50 -17.29 11.56
CA TYR A 379 60.94 -17.00 11.60
C TYR A 379 61.43 -16.72 13.01
N GLU A 380 60.66 -16.01 13.83
CA GLU A 380 60.96 -15.76 15.23
C GLU A 380 61.06 -17.07 16.03
N CYS A 381 60.08 -17.97 15.85
CA CYS A 381 60.10 -19.30 16.46
C CYS A 381 61.31 -20.14 16.00
N GLN A 382 61.64 -20.11 14.69
CA GLN A 382 62.83 -20.79 14.17
C GLN A 382 64.13 -20.22 14.75
N LEU A 383 64.24 -18.90 14.89
CA LEU A 383 65.39 -18.24 15.49
C LEU A 383 65.53 -18.63 16.96
N GLN A 384 64.43 -18.64 17.71
CA GLN A 384 64.41 -19.04 19.11
C GLN A 384 64.83 -20.51 19.26
N ASN A 385 64.30 -21.42 18.44
CA ASN A 385 64.72 -22.82 18.42
C ASN A 385 66.23 -22.99 18.11
N LYS A 386 66.77 -22.22 17.16
CA LYS A 386 68.22 -22.22 16.87
C LYS A 386 69.04 -21.68 18.03
N ARG A 387 68.58 -20.63 18.72
CA ARG A 387 69.23 -20.09 19.93
C ARG A 387 69.29 -21.15 21.03
N THR A 388 68.19 -21.85 21.30
CA THR A 388 68.13 -22.92 22.31
C THR A 388 69.07 -24.08 21.95
N LYS A 389 69.09 -24.53 20.69
CA LYS A 389 70.02 -25.57 20.22
C LYS A 389 71.49 -25.14 20.35
N ASN A 390 71.82 -23.92 19.95
CA ASN A 390 73.18 -23.41 20.10
C ASN A 390 73.59 -23.32 21.58
N GLN A 391 72.70 -22.92 22.47
CA GLN A 391 72.96 -22.89 23.90
C GLN A 391 73.18 -24.29 24.49
N GLN A 392 72.40 -25.29 24.06
CA GLN A 392 72.62 -26.70 24.43
C GLN A 392 73.97 -27.23 23.93
N LEU A 393 74.32 -26.94 22.68
CA LEU A 393 75.62 -27.31 22.10
C LEU A 393 76.78 -26.64 22.85
N LEU A 394 76.64 -25.36 23.20
CA LEU A 394 77.63 -24.62 23.99
C LEU A 394 77.81 -25.25 25.38
N ASN A 395 76.71 -25.59 26.05
CA ASN A 395 76.76 -26.29 27.35
C ASN A 395 77.44 -27.66 27.22
N THR A 396 77.15 -28.41 26.16
CA THR A 396 77.77 -29.71 25.89
C THR A 396 79.26 -29.57 25.63
N LEU A 397 79.66 -28.61 24.80
CA LEU A 397 81.07 -28.29 24.54
C LEU A 397 81.80 -27.91 25.84
N ASN A 398 81.21 -27.04 26.66
CA ASN A 398 81.79 -26.64 27.94
C ASN A 398 81.94 -27.81 28.90
N SER A 399 80.99 -28.74 28.93
CA SER A 399 81.11 -29.96 29.74
C SER A 399 82.27 -30.87 29.28
N ILE A 400 82.52 -30.95 27.98
CA ILE A 400 83.63 -31.73 27.40
C ILE A 400 84.97 -31.03 27.70
N LEU A 401 85.04 -29.71 27.55
CA LEU A 401 86.24 -28.93 27.83
C LEU A 401 86.64 -29.02 29.31
N GLN A 402 85.67 -28.93 30.22
CA GLN A 402 85.89 -29.12 31.65
C GLN A 402 86.42 -30.53 31.97
N LYS A 403 85.86 -31.58 31.35
CA LYS A 403 86.37 -32.96 31.50
C LYS A 403 87.81 -33.15 31.00
N LYS A 404 88.28 -32.28 30.11
CA LYS A 404 89.65 -32.31 29.55
C LYS A 404 90.61 -31.30 30.23
N GLY A 405 90.18 -30.61 31.28
CA GLY A 405 91.02 -29.61 31.98
C GLY A 405 91.28 -28.33 31.17
N LEU A 406 90.47 -28.06 30.14
CA LEU A 406 90.58 -26.88 29.27
C LEU A 406 89.56 -25.79 29.67
N PRO A 407 89.87 -24.50 29.46
CA PRO A 407 88.97 -23.40 29.79
C PRO A 407 87.69 -23.42 28.94
N THR A 408 86.56 -23.00 29.54
CA THR A 408 85.24 -22.95 28.90
C THR A 408 85.07 -21.77 27.95
N VAL A 409 84.22 -21.94 26.94
CA VAL A 409 83.85 -20.91 25.94
C VAL A 409 82.56 -20.20 26.38
N THR A 410 82.59 -18.87 26.47
CA THR A 410 81.47 -18.04 26.97
C THR A 410 80.74 -17.23 25.91
N ARG A 411 81.10 -17.33 24.62
CA ARG A 411 80.44 -16.53 23.58
C ARG A 411 79.02 -17.02 23.28
N VAL A 412 78.04 -16.41 23.95
CA VAL A 412 76.64 -16.36 23.50
C VAL A 412 76.56 -15.33 22.36
N LEU A 413 75.85 -15.64 21.27
CA LEU A 413 75.55 -14.69 20.19
C LEU A 413 75.04 -13.36 20.78
N PRO A 414 75.45 -12.20 20.26
CA PRO A 414 74.99 -10.92 20.77
C PRO A 414 73.47 -10.86 20.73
N GLU A 415 72.86 -10.44 21.83
CA GLU A 415 71.45 -10.06 21.85
C GLU A 415 71.25 -8.96 20.81
N LEU A 416 70.47 -9.26 19.77
CA LEU A 416 69.85 -8.23 18.96
C LEU A 416 68.87 -7.50 19.87
N LYS A 417 69.32 -6.41 20.50
CA LYS A 417 68.43 -5.38 21.04
C LYS A 417 67.71 -4.76 19.85
N ILE A 418 66.60 -5.37 19.44
CA ILE A 418 65.62 -4.67 18.63
C ILE A 418 65.10 -3.59 19.56
N ASN A 419 65.50 -2.35 19.32
CA ASN A 419 64.84 -1.20 19.93
C ASN A 419 63.38 -1.25 19.45
N GLU A 420 62.50 -1.89 20.20
CA GLU A 420 61.07 -1.66 20.07
C GLU A 420 60.87 -0.16 20.27
N LYS A 421 60.71 0.57 19.16
CA LYS A 421 60.05 1.87 19.25
C LYS A 421 58.70 1.59 19.91
N PRO A 422 58.32 2.33 20.95
CA PRO A 422 57.06 2.10 21.63
C PRO A 422 55.97 2.05 20.58
N LYS A 423 55.14 1.00 20.63
CA LYS A 423 53.87 0.97 19.93
C LYS A 423 53.16 2.27 20.32
N LYS A 424 53.19 3.28 19.46
CA LYS A 424 52.10 4.25 19.44
C LYS A 424 50.91 3.42 19.02
N GLU A 425 50.10 3.04 20.01
CA GLU A 425 48.70 2.73 19.78
C GLU A 425 48.15 3.90 18.96
N VAL A 426 48.11 3.73 17.65
CA VAL A 426 47.13 4.45 16.86
C VAL A 426 45.83 3.80 17.27
N GLU A 427 45.17 4.37 18.27
CA GLU A 427 43.74 4.23 18.45
C GLU A 427 43.11 4.64 17.12
N CYS A 428 42.97 3.68 16.21
CA CYS A 428 41.86 3.73 15.28
C CYS A 428 40.61 3.61 16.16
N LEU A 429 40.07 4.76 16.55
CA LEU A 429 38.72 4.89 17.08
C LEU A 429 37.75 4.36 16.03
N LEU A 430 37.59 3.04 15.99
CA LEU A 430 36.44 2.41 15.37
C LEU A 430 35.37 2.29 16.47
N PRO A 431 34.12 2.69 16.20
CA PRO A 431 33.02 2.39 17.10
C PRO A 431 32.92 0.87 17.25
N SER A 432 32.95 0.37 18.49
CA SER A 432 32.63 -1.03 18.76
C SER A 432 31.15 -1.24 18.46
N VAL A 433 30.85 -1.75 17.26
CA VAL A 433 29.56 -2.38 17.01
C VAL A 433 29.69 -3.81 17.54
N LYS A 434 29.09 -4.06 18.70
CA LYS A 434 28.85 -5.42 19.16
C LYS A 434 27.93 -6.08 18.14
N GLU A 435 28.47 -6.95 17.30
CA GLU A 435 27.67 -7.91 16.55
C GLU A 435 27.05 -8.88 17.58
N GLU A 436 25.81 -8.62 17.97
CA GLU A 436 24.96 -9.68 18.50
C GLU A 436 24.77 -10.72 17.41
N VAL A 437 25.42 -11.87 17.58
CA VAL A 437 25.23 -13.06 16.76
C VAL A 437 23.76 -13.48 16.88
N PRO A 438 22.93 -13.39 15.82
CA PRO A 438 21.58 -13.91 15.88
C PRO A 438 21.66 -15.43 15.85
N LYS A 439 21.12 -16.08 16.89
CA LYS A 439 20.92 -17.53 16.92
C LYS A 439 20.14 -17.96 15.68
N LYS A 440 20.75 -18.81 14.86
CA LYS A 440 20.08 -19.51 13.75
C LYS A 440 18.85 -20.26 14.26
N ARG A 441 17.65 -19.83 13.87
CA ARG A 441 16.48 -20.70 13.72
C ARG A 441 15.99 -20.60 12.28
N GLY A 442 15.74 -21.76 11.68
CA GLY A 442 15.76 -21.98 10.25
C GLY A 442 14.58 -21.43 9.45
N ARG A 443 14.92 -21.17 8.18
CA ARG A 443 14.09 -21.12 6.95
C ARG A 443 12.97 -20.08 6.88
N THR A 444 13.25 -19.02 6.12
CA THR A 444 12.45 -18.62 4.95
C THR A 444 13.40 -18.16 3.84
N ARG A 445 13.15 -18.60 2.60
CA ARG A 445 13.87 -18.14 1.40
C ARG A 445 13.66 -16.63 1.27
N LYS A 446 14.72 -15.84 1.42
CA LYS A 446 14.76 -14.45 0.93
C LYS A 446 15.55 -14.47 -0.38
N ALA A 447 14.85 -14.21 -1.48
CA ALA A 447 15.47 -13.77 -2.71
C ALA A 447 16.33 -12.53 -2.43
N SER A 448 17.52 -12.49 -3.00
CA SER A 448 18.45 -11.37 -2.79
C SER A 448 17.98 -10.16 -3.61
N LEU A 449 18.15 -8.95 -3.06
CA LEU A 449 17.89 -7.67 -3.73
C LEU A 449 18.53 -7.54 -5.12
N TYR A 450 19.52 -8.37 -5.43
CA TYR A 450 20.17 -8.45 -6.74
C TYR A 450 19.25 -8.99 -7.85
N GLU A 451 18.27 -9.83 -7.52
CA GLU A 451 17.31 -10.41 -8.47
C GLU A 451 16.16 -9.44 -8.83
N ILE A 452 15.92 -8.41 -8.01
CA ILE A 452 14.87 -7.40 -8.23
C ILE A 452 15.35 -6.27 -9.16
N VAL A 453 16.65 -5.96 -9.13
CA VAL A 453 17.22 -4.79 -9.84
C VAL A 453 17.62 -5.09 -11.29
N MET A 454 17.91 -6.35 -11.63
CA MET A 454 18.32 -6.73 -12.99
C MET A 454 17.26 -7.63 -13.64
N GLY A 455 16.26 -7.01 -14.26
CA GLY A 455 15.25 -7.70 -15.07
C GLY A 455 15.91 -8.58 -16.14
N ARG A 456 15.84 -9.91 -15.96
CA ARG A 456 16.23 -10.87 -17.00
C ARG A 456 15.02 -11.21 -17.88
N LYS A 457 15.10 -10.77 -19.14
CA LYS A 457 14.47 -11.45 -20.28
C LYS A 457 14.98 -12.90 -20.31
N GLY A 458 14.11 -13.86 -20.04
CA GLY A 458 14.40 -15.28 -20.25
C GLY A 458 14.38 -15.62 -21.74
N LYS A 459 15.56 -15.69 -22.36
CA LYS A 459 15.76 -16.55 -23.55
C LYS A 459 15.96 -17.99 -23.04
N LYS A 460 15.00 -18.87 -23.32
CA LYS A 460 15.23 -20.32 -23.31
C LYS A 460 15.86 -20.71 -24.65
N GLU A 461 17.15 -20.94 -24.66
CA GLU A 461 17.76 -21.83 -25.65
C GLU A 461 17.43 -23.27 -25.22
N ARG A 462 16.65 -23.97 -26.07
CA ARG A 462 16.64 -25.43 -26.09
C ARG A 462 17.92 -25.86 -26.79
N LYS A 463 18.69 -26.73 -26.15
CA LYS A 463 19.62 -27.63 -26.82
C LYS A 463 19.23 -29.06 -26.47
N ASP A 464 19.35 -29.88 -27.49
CA ASP A 464 18.93 -31.25 -27.63
C ASP A 464 19.56 -32.20 -26.61
N ASN A 465 18.75 -33.16 -26.15
CA ASN A 465 18.97 -34.60 -26.23
C ASN A 465 17.70 -35.34 -25.80
#